data_AF-A0A0R3PY59-F1
#
_entry.id   AF-A0A0R3PY59-F1
#
_cell.length_a   1.000
_cell.length_b   1.000
_cell.length_c   1.000
_cell.angle_alpha   90.00
_cell.angle_beta   90.00
_cell.angle_gamma   90.00
#
_symmetry.space_group_name_H-M   'P 1'
#
loop_
_entity.id
_entity.type
_entity.pdbx_description
1 polymer ?
#
loop_
_entity_poly.entity_id
_entity_poly.type
_entity_poly.pdbx_seq_one_letter_code
_entity_poly.pdbx_strand_id
1 'polypeptide(L)'
;MVALVPKSIKKDKKDVEVLKKVKNQTDRGCDEDSNFSDLHEHVFNEKEVHYSVPFMHETEMLRSSQYFYEQMKLRRSVRSFSSKSVPMKIVQNIIKTAGCSPSVCNAQPWKFCVVVDDKKKAEIRAIIEADARENYVRSEWVMGVSQLQETWKRPYLTDAPLLLVVCHEVLIYVVSYCLL
;
A
#
# COMPACT_ATOMS: atom_id res chain seq x y z
N MET A 1 15.99 12.95 -5.65
CA MET A 1 15.50 12.82 -4.26
C MET A 1 16.46 13.62 -3.40
N VAL A 2 16.13 14.89 -3.14
CA VAL A 2 16.90 15.74 -2.22
C VAL A 2 16.13 15.75 -0.91
N ALA A 3 16.79 15.35 0.17
CA ALA A 3 16.26 15.35 1.52
C ALA A 3 16.45 16.75 2.15
N LEU A 4 15.52 17.21 2.99
CA LEU A 4 15.75 18.33 3.90
C LEU A 4 15.16 18.06 5.29
N VAL A 5 16.00 18.27 6.30
CA VAL A 5 15.79 18.17 7.75
C VAL A 5 15.09 19.45 8.26
N PRO A 6 14.19 19.42 9.26
CA PRO A 6 13.50 20.61 9.72
C PRO A 6 14.38 21.46 10.66
N LYS A 7 14.40 22.79 10.45
CA LYS A 7 14.94 23.77 11.40
C LYS A 7 13.81 24.37 12.24
N SER A 8 14.00 24.37 13.56
CA SER A 8 13.12 24.97 14.57
C SER A 8 13.07 26.50 14.45
N ILE A 9 11.88 27.10 14.46
CA ILE A 9 11.68 28.56 14.44
C ILE A 9 10.78 28.96 15.63
N LYS A 10 11.24 29.98 16.37
CA LYS A 10 10.69 30.52 17.62
C LYS A 10 9.39 31.31 17.37
N LYS A 11 8.39 31.19 18.25
CA LYS A 11 7.13 31.96 18.23
C LYS A 11 7.34 33.41 18.68
N ASP A 12 6.90 34.37 17.88
CA ASP A 12 6.93 35.80 18.18
C ASP A 12 5.68 36.28 18.93
N LYS A 13 5.88 37.23 19.84
CA LYS A 13 4.90 37.74 20.84
C LYS A 13 3.61 38.37 20.27
N LYS A 14 3.48 38.52 18.95
CA LYS A 14 2.29 39.12 18.31
C LYS A 14 1.08 38.17 18.29
N ASP A 15 1.30 36.86 18.31
CA ASP A 15 0.20 35.87 18.27
C ASP A 15 -0.61 35.83 19.57
N VAL A 16 -0.05 36.34 20.67
CA VAL A 16 -0.68 36.35 22.00
C VAL A 16 -1.72 37.47 22.13
N GLU A 17 -1.64 38.51 21.30
CA GLU A 17 -2.49 39.69 21.43
C GLU A 17 -3.85 39.54 20.70
N VAL A 18 -3.92 38.66 19.70
CA VAL A 18 -5.16 38.38 18.95
C VAL A 18 -6.19 37.62 19.80
N LEU A 19 -5.74 36.88 20.82
CA LEU A 19 -6.61 36.10 21.72
C LEU A 19 -7.44 36.96 22.70
N LYS A 20 -7.19 38.27 22.81
CA LYS A 20 -7.84 39.13 23.81
C LYS A 20 -9.08 39.87 23.33
N LYS A 21 -9.53 39.68 22.08
CA LYS A 21 -10.71 40.37 21.54
C LYS A 21 -11.93 39.44 21.40
N VAL A 22 -12.19 38.63 22.42
CA VAL A 22 -13.51 38.02 22.62
C VAL A 22 -14.40 39.07 23.28
N LYS A 23 -15.31 39.67 22.51
CA LYS A 23 -16.39 40.50 23.04
C LYS A 23 -17.59 39.60 23.33
N ASN A 24 -17.98 39.57 24.60
CA ASN A 24 -19.25 39.00 25.07
C ASN A 24 -20.43 39.79 24.50
N GLN A 25 -21.37 39.10 23.86
CA GLN A 25 -22.76 39.56 23.74
C GLN A 25 -23.69 38.34 23.75
N THR A 26 -24.70 38.40 24.62
CA THR A 26 -25.49 37.30 25.18
C THR A 26 -26.74 36.93 24.37
N ASP A 27 -27.06 35.63 24.41
CA ASP A 27 -28.31 34.86 24.31
C ASP A 27 -29.53 35.39 23.52
N ARG A 28 -29.89 34.63 22.47
CA ARG A 28 -31.28 34.24 22.12
C ARG A 28 -31.29 33.20 20.99
N GLY A 29 -31.96 32.07 21.22
CA GLY A 29 -32.59 31.24 20.17
C GLY A 29 -31.76 30.06 19.66
N CYS A 30 -32.42 28.90 19.57
CA CYS A 30 -31.88 27.65 19.05
C CYS A 30 -31.50 27.73 17.56
N ASP A 31 -30.71 26.73 17.17
CA ASP A 31 -30.44 26.24 15.81
C ASP A 31 -29.26 26.90 15.09
N GLU A 32 -28.12 26.22 15.08
CA GLU A 32 -27.70 25.37 13.95
C GLU A 32 -26.26 24.85 14.18
N ASP A 33 -26.12 23.53 14.14
CA ASP A 33 -24.86 22.78 14.15
C ASP A 33 -23.87 23.30 13.10
N SER A 34 -22.99 24.22 13.47
CA SER A 34 -22.08 24.83 12.50
C SER A 34 -20.80 25.35 13.14
N ASN A 35 -19.97 24.46 13.72
CA ASN A 35 -18.52 24.73 13.75
C ASN A 35 -17.61 23.54 14.14
N PHE A 36 -17.76 22.38 13.51
CA PHE A 36 -16.68 21.37 13.53
C PHE A 36 -16.04 21.16 12.14
N SER A 37 -16.65 21.71 11.08
CA SER A 37 -16.18 21.58 9.69
C SER A 37 -14.99 22.48 9.35
N ASP A 38 -14.83 23.62 10.03
CA ASP A 38 -13.98 24.72 9.54
C ASP A 38 -12.49 24.57 9.93
N LEU A 39 -12.17 23.61 10.79
CA LEU A 39 -10.78 23.31 11.20
C LEU A 39 -10.04 22.43 10.19
N HIS A 40 -10.75 21.72 9.30
CA HIS A 40 -10.11 20.91 8.25
C HIS A 40 -9.63 21.74 7.05
N GLU A 41 -10.23 22.91 6.80
CA GLU A 41 -9.86 23.78 5.68
C GLU A 41 -8.47 24.42 5.83
N HIS A 42 -7.98 24.57 7.05
CA HIS A 42 -6.79 25.37 7.34
C HIS A 42 -5.48 24.57 7.47
N VAL A 43 -5.52 23.24 7.33
CA VAL A 43 -4.34 22.37 7.61
C VAL A 43 -3.69 21.81 6.34
N PHE A 44 -4.42 21.70 5.23
CA PHE A 44 -3.89 21.19 3.95
C PHE A 44 -4.20 22.16 2.82
N ASN A 45 -3.32 23.15 2.63
CA ASN A 45 -3.33 23.97 1.41
C ASN A 45 -2.64 23.20 0.28
N GLU A 46 -3.17 22.01 -0.06
CA GLU A 46 -2.68 21.27 -1.22
C GLU A 46 -3.09 22.05 -2.47
N LYS A 47 -2.08 22.53 -3.21
CA LYS A 47 -2.31 23.24 -4.45
C LYS A 47 -2.95 22.28 -5.45
N GLU A 48 -4.20 22.52 -5.80
CA GLU A 48 -4.85 21.82 -6.91
C GLU A 48 -4.04 22.03 -8.19
N VAL A 49 -3.70 20.94 -8.87
CA VAL A 49 -2.99 20.95 -10.14
C VAL A 49 -3.89 20.33 -11.21
N HIS A 50 -4.07 21.03 -12.32
CA HIS A 50 -4.85 20.52 -13.44
C HIS A 50 -4.18 19.26 -14.02
N TYR A 51 -4.92 18.15 -14.07
CA TYR A 51 -4.44 16.91 -14.66
C TYR A 51 -4.47 16.98 -16.20
N SER A 52 -3.33 16.76 -16.84
CA SER A 52 -3.23 16.69 -18.30
C SER A 52 -3.10 15.23 -18.74
N VAL A 53 -4.12 14.73 -19.42
CA VAL A 53 -4.12 13.38 -20.00
C VAL A 53 -3.25 13.39 -21.26
N PRO A 54 -2.28 12.46 -21.41
CA PRO A 54 -1.57 12.29 -22.68
C PRO A 54 -2.55 11.93 -23.80
N PHE A 55 -2.57 12.71 -24.88
CA PHE A 55 -3.40 12.42 -26.05
C PHE A 55 -2.83 11.23 -26.83
N MET A 56 -3.69 10.29 -27.22
CA MET A 56 -3.34 9.13 -28.04
C MET A 56 -4.40 8.98 -29.15
N HIS A 57 -3.97 8.71 -30.38
CA HIS A 57 -4.90 8.50 -31.49
C HIS A 57 -5.63 7.17 -31.34
N GLU A 58 -6.89 7.07 -31.78
CA GLU A 58 -7.74 5.88 -31.59
C GLU A 58 -7.08 4.59 -32.09
N THR A 59 -6.43 4.64 -33.26
CA THR A 59 -5.70 3.50 -33.82
C THR A 59 -4.54 3.03 -32.92
N GLU A 60 -3.86 3.96 -32.26
CA GLU A 60 -2.79 3.66 -31.30
C GLU A 60 -3.35 3.14 -29.96
N MET A 61 -4.48 3.68 -29.50
CA MET A 61 -5.19 3.19 -28.32
C MET A 61 -5.63 1.73 -28.51
N LEU A 62 -6.24 1.41 -29.65
CA LEU A 62 -6.64 0.05 -30.01
C LEU A 62 -5.45 -0.91 -30.08
N ARG A 63 -4.36 -0.47 -30.71
CA ARG A 63 -3.14 -1.29 -30.80
C ARG A 63 -2.54 -1.55 -29.41
N SER A 64 -2.44 -0.52 -28.57
CA SER A 64 -1.81 -0.61 -27.25
C SER A 64 -2.62 -1.45 -26.28
N SER A 65 -3.96 -1.30 -26.30
CA SER A 65 -4.85 -2.10 -25.46
C SER A 65 -4.84 -3.58 -25.86
N GLN A 66 -4.88 -3.88 -27.17
CA GLN A 66 -4.78 -5.27 -27.64
C GLN A 66 -3.44 -5.90 -27.28
N TYR A 67 -2.33 -5.17 -27.47
CA TYR A 67 -1.01 -5.66 -27.10
C TYR A 67 -0.94 -5.99 -25.61
N PHE A 68 -1.41 -5.09 -24.74
CA PHE A 68 -1.44 -5.31 -23.30
C PHE A 68 -2.31 -6.53 -22.93
N TYR A 69 -3.48 -6.68 -23.54
CA TYR A 69 -4.35 -7.84 -23.33
C TYR A 69 -3.64 -9.15 -23.65
N GLU A 70 -2.99 -9.25 -24.82
CA GLU A 70 -2.25 -10.46 -25.20
C GLU A 70 -1.09 -10.75 -24.25
N GLN A 71 -0.36 -9.73 -23.77
CA GLN A 71 0.69 -9.93 -22.76
C GLN A 71 0.13 -10.47 -21.45
N MET A 72 -0.99 -9.91 -20.96
CA MET A 72 -1.61 -10.33 -19.71
C MET A 72 -2.22 -11.73 -19.79
N LYS A 73 -2.75 -12.10 -20.97
CA LYS A 73 -3.30 -13.44 -21.24
C LYS A 73 -2.25 -14.55 -21.13
N LEU A 74 -0.99 -14.26 -21.44
CA LEU A 74 0.12 -15.21 -21.33
C LEU A 74 0.57 -15.46 -19.88
N ARG A 75 0.19 -14.60 -18.93
CA ARG A 75 0.62 -14.72 -17.53
C ARG A 75 0.02 -15.98 -16.88
N ARG A 76 0.89 -16.84 -16.36
CA ARG A 76 0.52 -18.02 -15.57
C ARG A 76 1.20 -18.01 -14.20
N SER A 77 0.56 -18.63 -13.22
CA SER A 77 1.18 -18.86 -11.91
C SER A 77 2.18 -20.00 -12.01
N VAL A 78 3.47 -19.68 -11.96
CA VAL A 78 4.58 -20.63 -12.05
C VAL A 78 5.04 -21.01 -10.64
N ARG A 79 5.33 -22.30 -10.41
CA ARG A 79 5.78 -22.84 -9.12
C ARG A 79 7.14 -23.56 -9.21
N SER A 80 7.84 -23.39 -10.31
CA SER A 80 9.19 -23.91 -10.55
C SER A 80 10.04 -22.78 -11.13
N PHE A 81 11.12 -22.42 -10.43
CA PHE A 81 11.95 -21.26 -10.76
C PHE A 81 13.40 -21.66 -10.96
N SER A 82 14.09 -20.90 -11.81
CA SER A 82 15.56 -20.99 -11.93
C SER A 82 16.23 -20.16 -10.85
N SER A 83 17.37 -20.63 -10.35
CA SER A 83 18.24 -19.90 -9.42
C SER A 83 19.02 -18.74 -10.07
N LYS A 84 18.80 -18.47 -11.36
CA LYS A 84 19.45 -17.36 -12.08
C LYS A 84 19.12 -16.01 -11.44
N SER A 85 20.16 -15.26 -11.07
CA SER A 85 20.01 -13.93 -10.48
C SER A 85 19.26 -12.95 -11.39
N VAL A 86 18.41 -12.12 -10.80
CA VAL A 86 17.66 -11.06 -11.49
C VAL A 86 18.27 -9.69 -11.14
N PRO A 87 18.51 -8.79 -12.11
CA PRO A 87 18.99 -7.45 -11.83
C PRO A 87 18.06 -6.68 -10.88
N MET A 88 18.62 -6.14 -9.79
CA MET A 88 17.84 -5.45 -8.75
C MET A 88 17.06 -4.24 -9.27
N LYS A 89 17.54 -3.59 -10.34
CA LYS A 89 16.84 -2.49 -10.98
C LYS A 89 15.47 -2.89 -11.54
N ILE A 90 15.35 -4.12 -12.05
CA ILE A 90 14.07 -4.66 -12.55
C ILE A 90 13.09 -4.82 -11.39
N VAL A 91 13.55 -5.39 -10.28
CA VAL A 91 12.75 -5.56 -9.06
C VAL A 91 12.27 -4.21 -8.51
N GLN A 92 13.16 -3.22 -8.46
CA GLN A 92 12.80 -1.86 -8.04
C GLN A 92 11.74 -1.23 -8.93
N ASN A 93 11.81 -1.42 -10.25
CA ASN A 93 10.80 -0.91 -11.17
C ASN A 93 9.45 -1.59 -10.93
N ILE A 94 9.41 -2.91 -10.71
CA ILE A 94 8.18 -3.65 -10.37
C ILE A 94 7.55 -3.09 -9.09
N ILE A 95 8.35 -2.88 -8.03
CA ILE A 95 7.87 -2.32 -6.76
C ILE A 95 7.34 -0.89 -6.95
N LYS A 96 8.05 -0.05 -7.70
CA LYS A 96 7.59 1.31 -8.01
C LYS A 96 6.26 1.31 -8.75
N THR A 97 6.08 0.41 -9.73
CA THR A 97 4.82 0.25 -10.44
C THR A 97 3.70 -0.17 -9.50
N ALA A 98 3.95 -1.13 -8.59
CA ALA A 98 2.96 -1.54 -7.58
C ALA A 98 2.59 -0.39 -6.63
N GLY A 99 3.55 0.44 -6.25
CA GLY A 99 3.34 1.61 -5.39
C GLY A 99 2.52 2.74 -6.03
N CYS A 100 2.27 2.71 -7.34
CA CYS A 100 1.36 3.65 -8.01
C CYS A 100 -0.12 3.28 -7.86
N SER A 101 -0.43 2.17 -7.18
CA SER A 101 -1.81 1.79 -6.87
C SER A 101 -2.50 2.89 -6.04
N PRO A 102 -3.82 3.15 -6.22
CA PRO A 102 -4.55 4.07 -5.36
C PRO A 102 -4.61 3.55 -3.91
N SER A 103 -4.66 4.48 -2.95
CA SER A 103 -4.88 4.17 -1.53
C SER A 103 -5.75 5.25 -0.86
N VAL A 104 -6.52 4.83 0.15
CA VAL A 104 -7.37 5.74 0.94
C VAL A 104 -6.49 6.80 1.61
N CYS A 105 -6.88 8.07 1.46
CA CYS A 105 -6.14 9.21 1.98
C CYS A 105 -4.65 9.23 1.58
N ASN A 106 -4.29 8.60 0.46
CA ASN A 106 -2.90 8.41 0.03
C ASN A 106 -2.00 7.76 1.10
N ALA A 107 -2.57 6.92 1.97
CA ALA A 107 -1.85 6.31 3.10
C ALA A 107 -0.76 5.33 2.67
N GLN A 108 -0.86 4.77 1.45
CA GLN A 108 0.09 3.79 0.88
C GLN A 108 0.48 2.67 1.89
N PRO A 109 -0.50 1.91 2.42
CA PRO A 109 -0.29 0.99 3.55
C PRO A 109 0.37 -0.34 3.13
N TRP A 110 1.39 -0.30 2.27
CA TRP A 110 2.10 -1.47 1.78
C TRP A 110 3.59 -1.41 2.11
N LYS A 111 4.10 -2.51 2.64
CA LYS A 111 5.52 -2.78 2.83
C LYS A 111 5.97 -3.90 1.91
N PHE A 112 6.95 -3.60 1.05
CA PHE A 112 7.57 -4.57 0.16
C PHE A 112 8.90 -5.03 0.73
N CYS A 113 8.95 -6.26 1.23
CA CYS A 113 10.14 -6.88 1.78
C CYS A 113 10.81 -7.78 0.74
N VAL A 114 12.00 -7.40 0.32
CA VAL A 114 12.79 -8.16 -0.67
C VAL A 114 13.80 -9.06 0.06
N VAL A 115 13.63 -10.38 -0.06
CA VAL A 115 14.50 -11.37 0.58
C VAL A 115 15.36 -12.05 -0.48
N VAL A 116 16.67 -11.83 -0.41
CA VAL A 116 17.68 -12.42 -1.29
C VAL A 116 18.55 -13.45 -0.55
N ASP A 117 18.74 -13.26 0.75
CA ASP A 117 19.57 -14.14 1.57
C ASP A 117 19.02 -15.57 1.63
N ASP A 118 19.84 -16.54 1.24
CA ASP A 118 19.45 -17.94 1.15
C ASP A 118 19.09 -18.54 2.52
N LYS A 119 19.76 -18.10 3.59
CA LYS A 119 19.43 -18.55 4.95
C LYS A 119 18.03 -18.12 5.35
N LYS A 120 17.70 -16.83 5.20
CA LYS A 120 16.33 -16.33 5.44
C LYS A 120 15.28 -17.00 4.57
N LYS A 121 15.57 -17.24 3.29
CA LYS A 121 14.64 -17.99 2.41
C LYS A 121 14.38 -19.41 2.92
N ALA A 122 15.43 -20.10 3.40
CA ALA A 122 15.30 -21.44 3.97
C ALA A 122 14.48 -21.44 5.28
N GLU A 123 14.68 -20.46 6.16
CA GLU A 123 13.89 -20.27 7.38
C GLU A 123 12.41 -20.05 7.06
N ILE A 124 12.11 -19.13 6.12
CA ILE A 124 10.74 -18.86 5.65
C ILE A 124 10.10 -20.13 5.09
N ARG A 125 10.83 -20.89 4.27
CA ARG A 125 10.34 -22.16 3.72
C ARG A 125 9.98 -23.16 4.81
N ALA A 126 10.85 -23.34 5.81
CA ALA A 126 10.61 -24.28 6.89
C ALA A 126 9.33 -23.95 7.68
N ILE A 127 9.11 -22.66 7.98
CA ILE A 127 7.90 -22.19 8.68
C ILE A 127 6.64 -22.48 7.84
N ILE A 128 6.65 -22.12 6.56
CA ILE A 128 5.49 -22.29 5.69
C ILE A 128 5.19 -23.77 5.42
N GLU A 129 6.20 -24.61 5.23
CA GLU A 129 5.99 -26.06 5.01
C GLU A 129 5.48 -26.78 6.28
N ALA A 130 5.90 -26.33 7.47
CA ALA A 130 5.40 -26.86 8.74
C ALA A 130 3.90 -26.55 8.93
N ASP A 131 3.50 -25.28 8.75
CA ASP A 131 2.11 -24.85 8.83
C ASP A 131 1.23 -25.55 7.77
N ALA A 132 1.71 -25.61 6.52
CA ALA A 132 0.99 -26.28 5.44
C ALA A 132 0.79 -27.79 5.72
N ARG A 133 1.77 -28.46 6.35
CA ARG A 133 1.64 -29.87 6.72
C ARG A 133 0.57 -30.08 7.78
N GLU A 134 0.50 -29.21 8.79
CA GLU A 134 -0.54 -29.29 9.82
C GLU A 134 -1.94 -29.04 9.24
N ASN A 135 -2.08 -28.01 8.40
CA ASN A 135 -3.36 -27.65 7.77
C ASN A 135 -3.84 -28.69 6.74
N TYR A 136 -2.92 -29.36 6.05
CA TYR A 136 -3.25 -30.44 5.10
C TYR A 136 -3.90 -31.65 5.80
N VAL A 137 -3.44 -31.99 7.00
CA VAL A 137 -3.94 -33.15 7.76
C VAL A 137 -5.33 -32.88 8.37
N ARG A 138 -5.69 -31.61 8.58
CA ARG A 138 -6.88 -31.21 9.34
C ARG A 138 -8.13 -30.91 8.50
N SER A 139 -8.06 -30.86 7.17
CA SER A 139 -9.13 -30.24 6.37
C SER A 139 -9.80 -31.14 5.33
N GLU A 140 -11.13 -31.06 5.26
CA GLU A 140 -12.03 -31.64 4.25
C GLU A 140 -11.92 -30.92 2.88
N TRP A 141 -11.29 -29.73 2.88
CA TRP A 141 -11.01 -28.87 1.73
C TRP A 141 -10.08 -29.49 0.66
N VAL A 142 -9.38 -30.58 0.99
CA VAL A 142 -8.41 -31.27 0.11
C VAL A 142 -9.06 -31.75 -1.20
N MET A 143 -10.37 -32.00 -1.20
CA MET A 143 -11.11 -32.49 -2.38
C MET A 143 -11.09 -31.50 -3.56
N GLY A 144 -11.19 -30.19 -3.31
CA GLY A 144 -11.19 -29.16 -4.36
C GLY A 144 -9.81 -28.78 -4.89
N VAL A 145 -8.76 -29.04 -4.11
CA VAL A 145 -7.37 -28.71 -4.47
C VAL A 145 -6.71 -29.83 -5.25
N SER A 146 -7.27 -31.05 -5.27
CA SER A 146 -6.71 -32.24 -5.93
C SER A 146 -6.33 -32.06 -7.42
N GLN A 147 -7.00 -31.16 -8.15
CA GLN A 147 -6.66 -30.84 -9.54
C GLN A 147 -5.36 -30.04 -9.68
N LEU A 148 -4.98 -29.32 -8.63
CA LEU A 148 -3.67 -28.71 -8.48
C LEU A 148 -2.79 -29.76 -7.79
N GLN A 149 -1.72 -30.23 -8.42
CA GLN A 149 -0.74 -31.15 -7.83
C GLN A 149 0.08 -30.46 -6.70
N GLU A 150 -0.57 -29.78 -5.77
CA GLU A 150 0.06 -29.04 -4.69
C GLU A 150 0.32 -29.99 -3.51
N THR A 151 1.55 -30.48 -3.45
CA THR A 151 2.09 -31.08 -2.24
C THR A 151 2.34 -29.98 -1.19
N TRP A 152 2.40 -30.34 0.09
CA TRP A 152 2.82 -29.42 1.17
C TRP A 152 4.23 -28.84 0.99
N LYS A 153 5.07 -29.46 0.15
CA LYS A 153 6.43 -29.01 -0.20
C LYS A 153 6.38 -27.78 -1.10
N ARG A 154 7.20 -26.77 -0.79
CA ARG A 154 7.29 -25.50 -1.52
C ARG A 154 8.75 -25.19 -1.90
N PRO A 155 9.35 -25.98 -2.81
CA PRO A 155 10.76 -25.83 -3.19
C PRO A 155 11.09 -24.47 -3.82
N TYR A 156 10.13 -23.87 -4.53
CA TYR A 156 10.26 -22.54 -5.13
C TYR A 156 10.62 -21.43 -4.14
N LEU A 157 10.36 -21.58 -2.84
CA LEU A 157 10.74 -20.59 -1.83
C LEU A 157 12.27 -20.48 -1.67
N THR A 158 13.01 -21.56 -1.93
CA THR A 158 14.48 -21.54 -1.91
C THR A 158 15.06 -21.38 -3.31
N ASP A 159 14.45 -22.04 -4.31
CA ASP A 159 14.98 -22.10 -5.68
C ASP A 159 14.90 -20.75 -6.39
N ALA A 160 13.87 -19.95 -6.08
CA ALA A 160 13.75 -18.61 -6.62
C ALA A 160 14.92 -17.72 -6.14
N PRO A 161 15.46 -16.86 -7.02
CA PRO A 161 16.58 -15.99 -6.68
C PRO A 161 16.21 -14.94 -5.62
N LEU A 162 14.93 -14.62 -5.51
CA LEU A 162 14.41 -13.58 -4.65
C LEU A 162 12.96 -13.88 -4.26
N LEU A 163 12.60 -13.62 -3.00
CA LEU A 163 11.23 -13.60 -2.55
C LEU A 163 10.78 -12.16 -2.31
N LEU A 164 9.63 -11.79 -2.88
CA LEU A 164 8.97 -10.52 -2.63
C LEU A 164 7.79 -10.77 -1.68
N VAL A 165 7.94 -10.35 -0.42
CA VAL A 165 6.90 -10.46 0.60
C VAL A 165 6.17 -9.12 0.69
N VAL A 166 4.86 -9.14 0.50
CA VAL A 166 4.00 -7.95 0.58
C VAL A 166 3.28 -7.97 1.91
N CYS A 167 3.43 -6.91 2.69
CA CYS A 167 2.77 -6.74 3.98
C CYS A 167 1.83 -5.55 3.92
N HIS A 168 0.62 -5.72 4.45
CA HIS A 168 -0.34 -4.64 4.64
C HIS A 168 -0.16 -4.01 6.03
N GLU A 169 -0.07 -2.69 6.09
CA GLU A 169 -0.03 -1.95 7.35
C GLU A 169 -1.45 -1.71 7.87
N VAL A 170 -1.80 -2.36 8.97
CA VAL A 170 -3.08 -2.12 9.65
C VAL A 170 -2.93 -0.91 10.55
N LEU A 171 -3.36 0.26 10.06
CA LEU A 171 -3.50 1.45 10.90
C LEU A 171 -4.78 1.31 11.72
N ILE A 172 -4.63 0.93 12.98
CA ILE A 172 -5.75 0.94 13.94
C ILE A 172 -5.96 2.40 14.35
N TYR A 173 -6.90 3.07 13.67
CA TYR A 173 -7.47 4.28 14.21
C TYR A 173 -8.35 3.86 15.38
N VAL A 174 -7.88 4.09 16.62
CA VAL A 174 -8.75 4.05 17.78
C VAL A 174 -9.67 5.25 17.64
N VAL A 175 -10.77 5.10 16.90
CA VAL A 175 -11.91 5.99 17.02
C VAL A 175 -12.48 5.70 18.39
N SER A 176 -12.01 6.45 19.39
CA SER A 176 -12.63 6.50 20.70
C SER A 176 -14.00 7.14 20.47
N TYR A 177 -14.99 6.32 20.12
CA TYR A 177 -16.38 6.69 20.27
C TYR A 177 -16.58 6.92 21.77
N CYS A 178 -16.43 8.17 22.19
CA CYS A 178 -17.09 8.65 23.38
C CYS A 178 -18.59 8.58 23.03
N LEU A 179 -19.18 7.41 23.28
CA LEU A 179 -20.62 7.23 23.34
C LEU A 179 -21.14 8.28 24.33
N LEU A 180 -22.03 9.13 23.83
CA LEU A 180 -22.97 9.92 24.61
C LEU A 180 -23.72 9.04 25.62
#